data_AF-A0A260ZN87-F1
#
_entry.id   AF-A0A260ZN87-F1
#
_cell.length_a   1.000
_cell.length_b   1.000
_cell.length_c   1.000
_cell.angle_alpha   90.00
_cell.angle_beta   90.00
_cell.angle_gamma   90.00
#
_symmetry.space_group_name_H-M   'P 1'
#
loop_
_entity.id
_entity.type
_entity.pdbx_description
1 polymer ?
#
loop_
_entity_poly.entity_id
_entity_poly.type
_entity_poly.pdbx_seq_one_letter_code
_entity_poly.pdbx_strand_id
1 'polypeptide(L)'
;MDKTSIGRDFESAYGSEVSSNATFKLQIEEPTTKKEIWYEWIRNRLRHYMILELLFSICLVLILWKQYHISSQNDKTLELISSIQSEFQNFKLDIESNRAYKPTENMNLDEGNKKIKEFVEEVMKDIKNPSIERNQKSKEYPKQVVPNEVNLSPNNSVFQINAASFILGATVDSSRSSSSDNNPLIGRDQSDYVLIDRSDPPSDKAWCSNEENPILTIDLAKYIRPISVSYQHSKWSGMVPDGAPSRYDVLACLDYYCNNLESLVSNCEYRATGDNKQEQFCSIPFNQNHSSIGKVQFHFRQNHGNVMKTCAHSIRVYGETKEVPKVKERTLEQAETCSKLTYDYHHHSWIYNIFDFKNCTVLYSNDCCTECPECCDECLIQDINGGTVGFSILIIIASPFFLFIFLIFIVLPILCILECCKRKKST
;
A
#
# COMPACT_ATOMS: atom_id res chain seq x y z
N MET A 1 20.36 -35.24 70.52
CA MET A 1 21.14 -36.20 71.33
C MET A 1 21.71 -37.23 70.39
N ASP A 2 23.02 -37.46 70.46
CA ASP A 2 23.78 -38.39 69.63
C ASP A 2 23.44 -39.86 69.87
N LYS A 3 23.68 -40.71 68.86
CA LYS A 3 24.89 -41.55 68.82
C LYS A 3 25.04 -42.35 67.51
N THR A 4 26.18 -42.11 66.83
CA THR A 4 27.18 -43.09 66.34
C THR A 4 26.72 -44.54 66.07
N SER A 5 27.13 -45.23 64.99
CA SER A 5 28.55 -45.59 64.74
C SER A 5 28.84 -46.40 63.45
N ILE A 6 30.08 -46.27 62.94
CA ILE A 6 30.95 -47.32 62.31
C ILE A 6 30.48 -47.88 60.93
N GLY A 7 31.36 -48.19 59.97
CA GLY A 7 32.81 -48.37 60.03
C GLY A 7 33.59 -47.94 58.77
N ARG A 8 34.92 -48.06 58.86
CA ARG A 8 35.96 -47.64 57.90
C ARG A 8 36.72 -48.88 57.40
N ASP A 9 37.90 -48.68 56.77
CA ASP A 9 39.01 -49.63 56.49
C ASP A 9 39.14 -50.03 55.00
N PHE A 10 40.30 -50.30 54.38
CA PHE A 10 41.76 -50.18 54.65
C PHE A 10 42.51 -50.44 53.29
N GLU A 11 43.79 -50.18 53.00
CA GLU A 11 44.88 -49.31 53.50
C GLU A 11 46.00 -49.23 52.40
N SER A 12 46.91 -48.24 52.42
CA SER A 12 48.31 -48.26 51.90
C SER A 12 48.80 -46.81 51.65
N ALA A 13 49.68 -46.15 52.41
CA ALA A 13 50.97 -46.49 53.05
C ALA A 13 52.19 -46.44 52.10
N TYR A 14 52.90 -45.30 52.08
CA TYR A 14 54.30 -45.16 52.56
C TYR A 14 54.76 -43.70 52.43
N GLY A 15 55.61 -43.22 53.35
CA GLY A 15 56.04 -41.82 53.42
C GLY A 15 57.54 -41.60 53.22
N SER A 16 57.94 -40.33 53.09
CA SER A 16 59.30 -39.86 53.38
C SER A 16 59.28 -38.36 53.67
N GLU A 17 59.81 -37.95 54.81
CA GLU A 17 60.09 -36.54 55.13
C GLU A 17 61.47 -36.15 54.61
N VAL A 18 61.57 -35.21 53.66
CA VAL A 18 62.68 -34.24 53.60
C VAL A 18 62.13 -32.88 53.15
N SER A 19 62.62 -31.82 53.77
CA SER A 19 62.16 -30.44 53.64
C SER A 19 62.20 -29.84 52.22
N SER A 20 61.17 -29.07 51.89
CA SER A 20 61.40 -27.71 51.38
C SER A 20 60.23 -26.77 51.72
N ASN A 21 60.54 -25.61 52.30
CA ASN A 21 59.56 -24.56 52.56
C ASN A 21 59.10 -23.94 51.25
N ALA A 22 57.86 -24.21 50.84
CA ALA A 22 57.19 -23.45 49.81
C ALA A 22 55.69 -23.34 50.13
N THR A 23 55.35 -22.37 50.99
CA THR A 23 53.98 -21.88 51.09
C THR A 23 53.60 -21.28 49.74
N PHE A 24 53.02 -22.09 48.84
CA PHE A 24 52.54 -21.64 47.55
C PHE A 24 51.25 -20.82 47.77
N LYS A 25 51.43 -19.62 48.34
CA LYS A 25 50.49 -18.52 48.16
C LYS A 25 50.37 -18.36 46.66
N LEU A 26 49.25 -18.83 46.13
CA LEU A 26 48.82 -18.51 44.79
C LEU A 26 48.51 -17.01 44.81
N GLN A 27 49.55 -16.20 44.59
CA GLN A 27 49.42 -14.80 44.26
C GLN A 27 48.65 -14.80 42.95
N ILE A 28 47.33 -14.60 43.07
CA ILE A 28 46.53 -14.08 41.98
C ILE A 28 47.14 -12.71 41.69
N GLU A 29 48.02 -12.67 40.70
CA GLU A 29 48.59 -11.44 40.19
C GLU A 29 47.41 -10.64 39.63
N GLU A 30 47.02 -9.60 40.37
CA GLU A 30 45.85 -8.81 40.07
C GLU A 30 46.05 -8.17 38.68
N PRO A 31 45.14 -8.40 37.71
CA PRO A 31 45.41 -8.03 36.32
C PRO A 31 45.51 -6.52 36.18
N THR A 32 46.75 -6.04 36.11
CA THR A 32 47.03 -4.68 35.68
C THR A 32 46.42 -4.49 34.29
N THR A 33 45.73 -3.36 34.11
CA THR A 33 45.10 -2.91 32.85
C THR A 33 43.74 -3.53 32.39
N LYS A 34 42.77 -3.65 33.31
CA LYS A 34 41.32 -3.71 32.93
C LYS A 34 40.87 -2.62 31.92
N LYS A 35 41.66 -1.55 31.73
CA LYS A 35 41.47 -0.50 30.71
C LYS A 35 41.85 -0.91 29.28
N GLU A 36 42.82 -1.81 29.07
CA GLU A 36 43.30 -2.13 27.71
C GLU A 36 42.30 -3.02 26.96
N ILE A 37 41.74 -4.03 27.64
CA ILE A 37 40.67 -4.89 27.12
C ILE A 37 39.47 -4.05 26.62
N TRP A 38 39.10 -3.00 27.36
CA TRP A 38 37.97 -2.14 27.00
C TRP A 38 38.27 -1.23 25.79
N TYR A 39 39.52 -0.75 25.68
CA TYR A 39 39.98 0.06 24.56
C TYR A 39 40.07 -0.74 23.25
N GLU A 40 40.60 -1.96 23.30
CA GLU A 40 40.64 -2.84 22.13
C GLU A 40 39.23 -3.21 21.64
N TRP A 41 38.31 -3.49 22.56
CA TRP A 41 36.91 -3.77 22.25
C TRP A 41 36.21 -2.57 21.57
N ILE A 42 36.38 -1.34 22.08
CA ILE A 42 35.86 -0.12 21.43
C ILE A 42 36.47 0.08 20.04
N ARG A 43 37.80 -0.03 19.92
CA ARG A 43 38.51 0.15 18.64
C ARG A 43 38.02 -0.83 17.58
N ASN A 44 37.79 -2.09 17.95
CA ASN A 44 37.26 -3.11 17.04
C ASN A 44 35.80 -2.84 16.67
N ARG A 45 34.99 -2.37 17.62
CA ARG A 45 33.57 -2.04 17.38
C ARG A 45 33.39 -0.81 16.47
N LEU A 46 34.20 0.24 16.66
CA LEU A 46 34.24 1.40 15.75
C LEU A 46 34.65 1.00 14.33
N ARG A 47 35.67 0.14 14.19
CA ARG A 47 36.11 -0.37 12.89
C ARG A 47 35.02 -1.20 12.20
N HIS A 48 34.22 -1.94 12.96
CA HIS A 48 33.08 -2.70 12.43
C HIS A 48 31.94 -1.79 11.93
N TYR A 49 31.61 -0.72 12.65
CA TYR A 49 30.62 0.27 12.18
C TYR A 49 31.08 1.00 10.91
N MET A 50 32.34 1.42 10.82
CA MET A 50 32.91 2.01 9.60
C MET A 50 32.82 1.06 8.38
N ILE A 51 32.99 -0.26 8.59
CA ILE A 51 32.84 -1.27 7.53
C ILE A 51 31.36 -1.44 7.13
N LEU A 52 30.45 -1.45 8.10
CA LEU A 52 29.00 -1.51 7.84
C LEU A 52 28.49 -0.27 7.08
N GLU A 53 28.96 0.94 7.43
CA GLU A 53 28.62 2.18 6.72
C GLU A 53 29.18 2.22 5.29
N LEU A 54 30.39 1.69 5.08
CA LEU A 54 30.96 1.52 3.74
C LEU A 54 30.14 0.52 2.90
N LEU A 55 29.76 -0.62 3.48
CA LEU A 55 28.90 -1.62 2.82
C LEU A 55 27.51 -1.04 2.52
N PHE A 56 26.91 -0.28 3.43
CA PHE A 56 25.64 0.41 3.22
C PHE A 56 25.73 1.43 2.09
N SER A 57 26.82 2.21 2.04
CA SER A 57 27.09 3.15 0.94
C SER A 57 27.26 2.45 -0.41
N ILE A 58 27.97 1.32 -0.45
CA ILE A 58 28.09 0.48 -1.65
C ILE A 58 26.71 -0.05 -2.08
N CYS A 59 25.90 -0.55 -1.15
CA CYS A 59 24.53 -0.99 -1.44
C CYS A 59 23.66 0.14 -2.02
N LEU A 60 23.73 1.35 -1.47
CA LEU A 60 23.02 2.52 -2.03
C LEU A 60 23.46 2.83 -3.45
N VAL A 61 24.77 2.83 -3.74
CA VAL A 61 25.30 3.03 -5.10
C VAL A 61 24.81 1.93 -6.06
N LEU A 62 24.79 0.66 -5.62
CA LEU A 62 24.28 -0.45 -6.42
C LEU A 62 22.77 -0.36 -6.68
N ILE A 63 21.97 0.10 -5.70
CA ILE A 63 20.53 0.33 -5.87
C ILE A 63 20.28 1.47 -6.87
N LEU A 64 20.97 2.61 -6.71
CA LEU A 64 20.85 3.75 -7.63
C LEU A 64 21.30 3.38 -9.05
N TRP A 65 22.39 2.63 -9.20
CA TRP A 65 22.86 2.14 -10.49
C TRP A 65 21.85 1.17 -11.13
N LYS A 66 21.28 0.23 -10.37
CA LYS A 66 20.23 -0.67 -10.85
C LYS A 66 18.98 0.10 -11.29
N GLN A 67 18.59 1.14 -10.56
CA GLN A 67 17.42 1.96 -10.88
C GLN A 67 17.64 2.82 -12.14
N TYR A 68 18.83 3.41 -12.29
CA TYR A 68 19.24 4.06 -13.55
C TYR A 68 19.27 3.09 -14.74
N HIS A 69 19.80 1.88 -14.54
CA HIS A 69 19.82 0.84 -15.58
C HIS A 69 18.42 0.37 -15.99
N ILE A 70 17.49 0.21 -15.03
CA ILE A 70 16.09 -0.12 -15.33
C ILE A 70 15.41 1.02 -16.10
N SER A 71 15.65 2.29 -15.73
CA SER A 71 15.15 3.43 -16.49
C SER A 71 15.63 3.41 -17.95
N SER A 72 16.93 3.19 -18.17
CA SER A 72 17.50 3.10 -19.53
C SER A 72 17.03 1.86 -20.32
N GLN A 73 16.63 0.78 -19.64
CA GLN A 73 15.98 -0.39 -20.27
C GLN A 73 14.55 -0.06 -20.71
N ASN A 74 13.81 0.74 -19.94
CA ASN A 74 12.48 1.21 -20.33
C ASN A 74 12.55 2.10 -21.58
N ASP A 75 13.50 3.02 -21.66
CA ASP A 75 13.70 3.88 -22.85
C ASP A 75 13.95 3.03 -24.12
N LYS A 76 14.81 2.02 -24.02
CA LYS A 76 15.06 1.05 -25.11
C LYS A 76 13.86 0.16 -25.43
N THR A 77 13.00 -0.09 -24.46
CA THR A 77 11.76 -0.85 -24.66
C THR A 77 10.73 0.00 -25.42
N LEU A 78 10.66 1.30 -25.12
CA LEU A 78 9.86 2.27 -25.87
C LEU A 78 10.35 2.40 -27.33
N GLU A 79 11.66 2.43 -27.54
CA GLU A 79 12.29 2.42 -28.87
C GLU A 79 12.04 1.11 -29.64
N LEU A 80 12.05 -0.04 -28.95
CA LEU A 80 11.67 -1.32 -29.54
C LEU A 80 10.18 -1.35 -29.95
N ILE A 81 9.29 -0.79 -29.11
CA ILE A 81 7.85 -0.71 -29.39
C ILE A 81 7.58 0.17 -30.61
N SER A 82 8.24 1.33 -30.75
CA SER A 82 8.08 2.20 -31.92
C SER A 82 8.67 1.58 -33.20
N SER A 83 9.79 0.85 -33.08
CA SER A 83 10.34 0.04 -34.17
C SER A 83 9.35 -1.03 -34.64
N ILE A 84 8.79 -1.81 -33.71
CA ILE A 84 7.77 -2.85 -33.99
C ILE A 84 6.52 -2.23 -34.64
N GLN A 85 6.04 -1.07 -34.17
CA GLN A 85 4.94 -0.34 -34.81
C GLN A 85 5.27 0.03 -36.27
N SER A 86 6.50 0.46 -36.55
CA SER A 86 6.94 0.82 -37.90
C SER A 86 6.97 -0.38 -38.85
N GLU A 87 7.50 -1.53 -38.40
CA GLU A 87 7.45 -2.78 -39.15
C GLU A 87 6.01 -3.25 -39.36
N PHE A 88 5.12 -3.12 -38.37
CA PHE A 88 3.71 -3.46 -38.51
C PHE A 88 2.97 -2.57 -39.54
N GLN A 89 3.31 -1.28 -39.65
CA GLN A 89 2.77 -0.44 -40.73
C GLN A 89 3.28 -0.91 -42.11
N ASN A 90 4.56 -1.28 -42.21
CA ASN A 90 5.13 -1.80 -43.47
C ASN A 90 4.47 -3.13 -43.88
N PHE A 91 4.29 -4.07 -42.95
CA PHE A 91 3.54 -5.30 -43.20
C PHE A 91 2.09 -5.04 -43.61
N LYS A 92 1.42 -4.03 -43.02
CA LYS A 92 0.06 -3.64 -43.44
C LYS A 92 0.05 -3.14 -44.89
N LEU A 93 1.00 -2.29 -45.27
CA LEU A 93 1.14 -1.78 -46.63
C LEU A 93 1.46 -2.91 -47.64
N ASP A 94 2.30 -3.87 -47.27
CA ASP A 94 2.58 -5.05 -48.10
C ASP A 94 1.35 -5.95 -48.26
N ILE A 95 0.53 -6.12 -47.21
CA ILE A 95 -0.73 -6.87 -47.31
C ILE A 95 -1.72 -6.15 -48.23
N GLU A 96 -1.86 -4.83 -48.13
CA GLU A 96 -2.72 -4.03 -49.01
C GLU A 96 -2.21 -4.03 -50.47
N SER A 97 -0.90 -3.95 -50.68
CA SER A 97 -0.24 -4.04 -51.99
C SER A 97 -0.42 -5.41 -52.65
N ASN A 98 -0.18 -6.51 -51.92
CA ASN A 98 -0.39 -7.87 -52.41
C ASN A 98 -1.88 -8.15 -52.74
N ARG A 99 -2.81 -7.50 -52.03
CA ARG A 99 -4.26 -7.57 -52.30
C ARG A 99 -4.65 -6.81 -53.58
N ALA A 100 -3.89 -5.77 -53.95
CA ALA A 100 -4.08 -5.05 -55.22
C ALA A 100 -3.49 -5.79 -56.43
N TYR A 101 -2.50 -6.67 -56.25
CA TYR A 101 -1.79 -7.34 -57.35
C TYR A 101 -2.37 -8.70 -57.77
N LYS A 102 -3.35 -9.27 -57.06
CA LYS A 102 -4.01 -10.53 -57.42
C LYS A 102 -5.55 -10.48 -57.30
N PRO A 103 -6.27 -10.19 -58.39
CA PRO A 103 -7.68 -10.54 -58.49
C PRO A 103 -7.87 -12.02 -58.85
N THR A 104 -8.69 -12.72 -58.05
CA THR A 104 -9.28 -14.04 -58.31
C THR A 104 -8.40 -15.28 -58.08
N GLU A 105 -8.63 -15.98 -56.95
CA GLU A 105 -9.24 -17.32 -56.96
C GLU A 105 -9.83 -17.68 -55.59
N ASN A 106 -10.78 -18.61 -55.56
CA ASN A 106 -11.75 -18.75 -54.47
C ASN A 106 -11.44 -19.95 -53.54
N MET A 107 -11.34 -19.72 -52.21
CA MET A 107 -11.79 -20.69 -51.17
C MET A 107 -11.60 -20.13 -49.74
N ASN A 108 -12.69 -20.09 -48.96
CA ASN A 108 -12.76 -20.11 -47.48
C ASN A 108 -11.77 -19.30 -46.61
N LEU A 109 -11.14 -18.26 -47.15
CA LEU A 109 -10.24 -17.35 -46.42
C LEU A 109 -10.92 -16.09 -45.87
N ASP A 110 -12.18 -15.83 -46.24
CA ASP A 110 -12.85 -14.55 -45.96
C ASP A 110 -13.21 -14.39 -44.47
N GLU A 111 -13.72 -15.43 -43.81
CA GLU A 111 -14.07 -15.41 -42.37
C GLU A 111 -12.84 -15.13 -41.48
N GLY A 112 -11.71 -15.79 -41.77
CA GLY A 112 -10.45 -15.64 -41.04
C GLY A 112 -9.80 -14.28 -41.29
N ASN A 113 -9.76 -13.84 -42.55
CA ASN A 113 -9.24 -12.51 -42.89
C ASN A 113 -10.13 -11.39 -42.36
N LYS A 114 -11.44 -11.61 -42.23
CA LYS A 114 -12.36 -10.65 -41.62
C LYS A 114 -12.10 -10.52 -40.12
N LYS A 115 -11.97 -11.63 -39.38
CA LYS A 115 -11.57 -11.61 -37.96
C LYS A 115 -10.19 -10.99 -37.73
N ILE A 116 -9.20 -11.30 -38.57
CA ILE A 116 -7.87 -10.69 -38.46
C ILE A 116 -7.94 -9.19 -38.77
N LYS A 117 -8.74 -8.77 -39.75
CA LYS A 117 -8.94 -7.34 -40.05
C LYS A 117 -9.67 -6.62 -38.91
N GLU A 118 -10.67 -7.25 -38.32
CA GLU A 118 -11.44 -6.75 -37.18
C GLU A 118 -10.54 -6.59 -35.94
N PHE A 119 -9.71 -7.59 -35.62
CA PHE A 119 -8.70 -7.53 -34.55
C PHE A 119 -7.59 -6.51 -34.83
N VAL A 120 -7.15 -6.37 -36.09
CA VAL A 120 -6.18 -5.34 -36.49
C VAL A 120 -6.80 -3.94 -36.48
N GLU A 121 -8.10 -3.78 -36.75
CA GLU A 121 -8.81 -2.51 -36.61
C GLU A 121 -9.08 -2.17 -35.13
N GLU A 122 -9.37 -3.16 -34.27
CA GLU A 122 -9.49 -3.02 -32.81
C GLU A 122 -8.15 -2.58 -32.18
N VAL A 123 -7.08 -3.36 -32.40
CA VAL A 123 -5.71 -3.04 -31.95
C VAL A 123 -5.22 -1.69 -32.53
N MET A 124 -5.57 -1.35 -33.78
CA MET A 124 -5.22 -0.03 -34.34
C MET A 124 -6.10 1.11 -33.82
N LYS A 125 -7.31 0.85 -33.32
CA LYS A 125 -8.15 1.88 -32.68
C LYS A 125 -7.56 2.24 -31.31
N ASP A 126 -7.16 1.22 -30.54
CA ASP A 126 -6.49 1.38 -29.25
C ASP A 126 -5.09 2.04 -29.39
N ILE A 127 -4.37 1.76 -30.49
CA ILE A 127 -3.05 2.33 -30.75
C ILE A 127 -3.10 3.74 -31.37
N LYS A 128 -4.05 4.05 -32.27
CA LYS A 128 -4.05 5.36 -32.99
C LYS A 128 -4.80 6.48 -32.26
N ASN A 129 -5.73 6.17 -31.36
CA ASN A 129 -6.48 7.18 -30.63
C ASN A 129 -6.39 7.04 -29.09
N PRO A 130 -5.27 7.42 -28.45
CA PRO A 130 -5.29 7.81 -27.03
C PRO A 130 -6.14 9.07 -26.79
N SER A 131 -6.40 9.84 -27.86
CA SER A 131 -7.15 11.09 -27.80
C SER A 131 -8.23 11.16 -28.89
N ILE A 132 -9.42 11.61 -28.47
CA ILE A 132 -10.57 11.99 -29.31
C ILE A 132 -11.32 10.81 -29.98
N GLU A 133 -12.07 10.07 -29.17
CA GLU A 133 -13.50 9.82 -29.50
C GLU A 133 -14.37 10.67 -28.55
N ARG A 134 -14.15 12.00 -28.60
CA ARG A 134 -14.92 13.00 -27.85
C ARG A 134 -16.31 13.18 -28.50
N ASN A 135 -17.16 12.18 -28.37
CA ASN A 135 -18.60 12.27 -28.64
C ASN A 135 -19.40 11.42 -27.63
N GLN A 136 -19.82 12.09 -26.55
CA GLN A 136 -20.98 11.74 -25.74
C GLN A 136 -21.20 10.26 -25.38
N LYS A 137 -20.17 9.65 -24.77
CA LYS A 137 -20.42 8.79 -23.61
C LYS A 137 -19.30 8.97 -22.60
N SER A 138 -19.40 10.05 -21.82
CA SER A 138 -18.65 10.13 -20.57
C SER A 138 -18.89 8.83 -19.80
N LYS A 139 -17.82 8.12 -19.45
CA LYS A 139 -17.85 7.30 -18.24
C LYS A 139 -18.04 8.30 -17.10
N GLU A 140 -19.29 8.54 -16.77
CA GLU A 140 -19.65 9.34 -15.60
C GLU A 140 -19.24 8.49 -14.39
N TYR A 141 -18.02 8.74 -13.91
CA TYR A 141 -17.75 8.60 -12.48
C TYR A 141 -18.91 9.29 -11.76
N PRO A 142 -19.54 8.69 -10.75
CA PRO A 142 -20.64 9.32 -10.07
C PRO A 142 -20.17 10.65 -9.49
N LYS A 143 -20.50 11.76 -10.17
CA LYS A 143 -20.66 13.02 -9.48
C LYS A 143 -21.55 12.70 -8.29
N GLN A 144 -21.14 13.12 -7.09
CA GLN A 144 -21.94 12.97 -5.89
C GLN A 144 -23.38 13.30 -6.24
N VAL A 145 -24.26 12.30 -6.09
CA VAL A 145 -25.62 12.36 -6.62
C VAL A 145 -26.23 13.67 -6.17
N VAL A 146 -26.40 14.60 -7.10
CA VAL A 146 -27.24 15.77 -6.89
C VAL A 146 -28.59 15.17 -6.53
N PRO A 147 -29.10 15.38 -5.30
CA PRO A 147 -30.42 14.90 -4.97
C PRO A 147 -31.35 15.57 -5.98
N ASN A 148 -32.07 14.77 -6.77
CA ASN A 148 -33.21 15.31 -7.49
C ASN A 148 -34.07 16.04 -6.44
N GLU A 149 -34.33 17.32 -6.63
CA GLU A 149 -35.30 18.06 -5.82
C GLU A 149 -36.70 17.49 -6.10
N VAL A 150 -36.99 16.34 -5.49
CA VAL A 150 -38.34 15.83 -5.33
C VAL A 150 -39.00 16.76 -4.33
N ASN A 151 -39.67 17.79 -4.85
CA ASN A 151 -40.45 18.82 -4.17
C ASN A 151 -40.81 18.48 -2.72
N LEU A 152 -39.97 18.87 -1.75
CA LEU A 152 -40.20 18.68 -0.33
C LEU A 152 -40.03 20.01 0.42
N SER A 153 -40.93 20.23 1.37
CA SER A 153 -41.13 21.48 2.10
C SER A 153 -39.85 21.97 2.82
N PRO A 154 -39.59 23.29 2.92
CA PRO A 154 -38.25 23.84 3.23
C PRO A 154 -37.67 23.56 4.63
N ASN A 155 -38.35 22.80 5.49
CA ASN A 155 -38.03 22.67 6.92
C ASN A 155 -37.50 21.29 7.37
N ASN A 156 -37.39 20.29 6.49
CA ASN A 156 -36.85 18.96 6.83
C ASN A 156 -36.12 18.31 5.63
N SER A 157 -35.14 18.99 5.03
CA SER A 157 -34.29 18.36 4.02
C SER A 157 -33.35 17.32 4.66
N VAL A 158 -33.58 16.06 4.30
CA VAL A 158 -32.73 14.93 4.67
C VAL A 158 -31.99 14.47 3.42
N PHE A 159 -30.66 14.44 3.48
CA PHE A 159 -29.79 14.12 2.36
C PHE A 159 -29.32 12.67 2.45
N GLN A 160 -29.32 11.95 1.33
CA GLN A 160 -28.70 10.62 1.23
C GLN A 160 -27.25 10.76 0.79
N ILE A 161 -26.33 10.08 1.47
CA ILE A 161 -24.90 10.08 1.16
C ILE A 161 -24.31 8.67 1.26
N ASN A 162 -23.23 8.41 0.51
CA ASN A 162 -22.28 7.34 0.83
C ASN A 162 -21.35 7.83 1.94
N ALA A 163 -21.64 7.47 3.20
CA ALA A 163 -20.86 7.88 4.35
C ALA A 163 -19.52 7.12 4.49
N ALA A 164 -19.34 6.03 3.74
CA ALA A 164 -18.07 5.30 3.63
C ALA A 164 -17.16 5.85 2.50
N SER A 165 -17.46 7.04 1.95
CA SER A 165 -16.63 7.65 0.91
C SER A 165 -15.29 8.17 1.47
N PHE A 166 -14.18 7.66 0.96
CA PHE A 166 -12.82 8.12 1.27
C PHE A 166 -12.65 9.64 1.11
N ILE A 167 -13.28 10.24 0.08
CA ILE A 167 -13.16 11.67 -0.24
C ILE A 167 -13.96 12.56 0.71
N LEU A 168 -14.98 12.01 1.35
CA LEU A 168 -15.66 12.69 2.47
C LEU A 168 -14.90 12.55 3.80
N GLY A 169 -13.85 11.71 3.85
CA GLY A 169 -13.02 11.48 5.04
C GLY A 169 -13.32 10.18 5.78
N ALA A 170 -13.91 9.18 5.13
CA ALA A 170 -14.04 7.84 5.70
C ALA A 170 -12.70 7.09 5.66
N THR A 171 -12.44 6.26 6.66
CA THR A 171 -11.17 5.51 6.81
C THR A 171 -11.40 4.10 7.37
N VAL A 172 -10.55 3.15 6.98
CA VAL A 172 -10.51 1.82 7.59
C VAL A 172 -9.82 1.89 8.94
N ASP A 173 -10.49 1.37 9.98
CA ASP A 173 -9.88 1.19 11.29
C ASP A 173 -9.05 -0.10 11.28
N SER A 174 -7.80 0.01 10.84
CA SER A 174 -6.84 -1.09 10.82
C SER A 174 -6.53 -1.67 12.21
N SER A 175 -6.93 -1.02 13.31
CA SER A 175 -6.80 -1.56 14.68
C SER A 175 -7.97 -2.44 15.13
N ARG A 176 -9.09 -2.36 14.40
CA ARG A 176 -10.33 -3.12 14.62
C ARG A 176 -10.73 -3.99 13.43
N SER A 177 -9.89 -4.02 12.40
CA SER A 177 -10.04 -4.91 11.25
C SER A 177 -9.10 -6.11 11.37
N SER A 178 -9.46 -7.20 10.71
CA SER A 178 -8.57 -8.34 10.48
C SER A 178 -7.30 -7.91 9.74
N SER A 179 -6.23 -8.69 9.90
CA SER A 179 -4.95 -8.44 9.23
C SER A 179 -5.14 -8.40 7.71
N SER A 180 -4.62 -7.35 7.08
CA SER A 180 -4.81 -7.05 5.67
C SER A 180 -3.48 -6.99 4.93
N ASP A 181 -3.42 -7.55 3.72
CA ASP A 181 -2.23 -7.44 2.85
C ASP A 181 -1.87 -5.98 2.55
N ASN A 182 -2.85 -5.07 2.61
CA ASN A 182 -2.67 -3.63 2.37
C ASN A 182 -2.09 -2.86 3.56
N ASN A 183 -1.98 -3.47 4.75
CA ASN A 183 -1.34 -2.86 5.93
C ASN A 183 -0.08 -3.63 6.33
N PRO A 184 1.01 -3.58 5.53
CA PRO A 184 2.21 -4.35 5.78
C PRO A 184 3.02 -3.79 6.96
N LEU A 185 3.66 -4.69 7.72
CA LEU A 185 4.61 -4.34 8.79
C LEU A 185 5.76 -3.40 8.33
N ILE A 186 6.12 -3.47 7.05
CA ILE A 186 7.09 -2.60 6.40
C ILE A 186 6.44 -2.08 5.12
N GLY A 187 6.14 -0.79 5.08
CA GLY A 187 5.43 -0.16 3.97
C GLY A 187 4.53 0.94 4.50
N ARG A 188 3.38 1.12 3.84
CA ARG A 188 2.39 2.15 4.18
C ARG A 188 1.00 1.58 3.98
N ASP A 189 0.08 1.93 4.88
CA ASP A 189 -1.29 1.42 4.84
C ASP A 189 -2.02 1.90 3.58
N GLN A 190 -2.59 0.94 2.84
CA GLN A 190 -3.43 1.15 1.65
C GLN A 190 -4.85 0.57 1.85
N SER A 191 -5.24 0.25 3.10
CA SER A 191 -6.51 -0.41 3.40
C SER A 191 -7.73 0.36 2.88
N ASP A 192 -7.63 1.69 2.83
CA ASP A 192 -8.68 2.60 2.35
C ASP A 192 -9.06 2.45 0.86
N TYR A 193 -8.37 1.62 0.05
CA TYR A 193 -8.78 1.38 -1.35
C TYR A 193 -10.25 0.94 -1.45
N VAL A 194 -10.74 0.17 -0.48
CA VAL A 194 -12.12 -0.32 -0.41
C VAL A 194 -13.17 0.79 -0.24
N LEU A 195 -12.74 2.01 0.12
CA LEU A 195 -13.57 3.18 0.37
C LEU A 195 -13.56 4.20 -0.80
N ILE A 196 -12.76 3.97 -1.84
CA ILE A 196 -12.72 4.83 -3.02
C ILE A 196 -13.96 4.55 -3.88
N ASP A 197 -14.70 5.62 -4.20
CA ASP A 197 -15.89 5.51 -5.04
C ASP A 197 -15.49 5.41 -6.53
N ARG A 198 -15.45 4.18 -7.04
CA ARG A 198 -15.06 3.86 -8.42
C ARG A 198 -16.19 3.13 -9.15
N SER A 199 -16.50 3.53 -10.38
CA SER A 199 -17.48 2.83 -11.23
C SER A 199 -16.99 1.44 -11.64
N ASP A 200 -15.69 1.31 -11.93
CA ASP A 200 -15.00 0.07 -12.28
C ASP A 200 -13.78 -0.09 -11.34
N PRO A 201 -13.87 -0.77 -10.18
CA PRO A 201 -12.72 -0.94 -9.29
C PRO A 201 -11.59 -1.77 -9.95
N PRO A 202 -10.31 -1.34 -9.88
CA PRO A 202 -9.16 -2.13 -10.34
C PRO A 202 -8.99 -3.41 -9.53
N SER A 203 -8.55 -4.50 -10.18
CA SER A 203 -8.49 -5.83 -9.57
C SER A 203 -7.43 -5.99 -8.47
N ASP A 204 -6.34 -5.23 -8.56
CA ASP A 204 -5.23 -5.18 -7.61
C ASP A 204 -5.46 -4.24 -6.41
N LYS A 205 -6.53 -3.44 -6.43
CA LYS A 205 -6.86 -2.43 -5.42
C LYS A 205 -8.01 -2.90 -4.53
N ALA A 206 -7.80 -3.98 -3.77
CA ALA A 206 -8.76 -4.53 -2.81
C ALA A 206 -8.18 -4.64 -1.40
N TRP A 207 -9.03 -4.49 -0.38
CA TRP A 207 -8.69 -4.91 0.98
C TRP A 207 -8.78 -6.43 1.06
N CYS A 208 -7.69 -7.12 1.38
CA CYS A 208 -7.61 -8.58 1.35
C CYS A 208 -7.10 -9.14 2.69
N SER A 209 -7.79 -10.15 3.24
CA SER A 209 -7.40 -10.85 4.46
C SER A 209 -7.37 -12.36 4.28
N ASN A 210 -6.51 -13.03 5.04
CA ASN A 210 -6.35 -14.50 5.06
C ASN A 210 -7.00 -15.14 6.31
N GLU A 211 -7.70 -14.36 7.13
CA GLU A 211 -8.47 -14.86 8.27
C GLU A 211 -9.76 -15.54 7.80
N GLU A 212 -10.23 -16.56 8.53
CA GLU A 212 -11.39 -17.39 8.13
C GLU A 212 -12.72 -16.63 8.16
N ASN A 213 -12.88 -15.71 9.12
CA ASN A 213 -14.06 -14.85 9.26
C ASN A 213 -13.59 -13.39 9.35
N PRO A 214 -13.10 -12.79 8.26
CA PRO A 214 -12.41 -11.51 8.34
C PRO A 214 -13.39 -10.37 8.63
N ILE A 215 -12.96 -9.46 9.50
CA ILE A 215 -13.72 -8.27 9.90
C ILE A 215 -13.07 -7.04 9.25
N LEU A 216 -13.88 -6.21 8.59
CA LEU A 216 -13.46 -4.90 8.09
C LEU A 216 -14.24 -3.82 8.83
N THR A 217 -13.52 -3.00 9.61
CA THR A 217 -14.10 -1.88 10.37
C THR A 217 -13.86 -0.58 9.63
N ILE A 218 -14.92 0.21 9.44
CA ILE A 218 -14.91 1.47 8.70
C ILE A 218 -15.41 2.59 9.62
N ASP A 219 -14.60 3.62 9.81
CA ASP A 219 -15.03 4.92 10.32
C ASP A 219 -15.69 5.71 9.18
N LEU A 220 -16.95 6.08 9.39
CA LEU A 220 -17.74 6.83 8.42
C LEU A 220 -17.36 8.31 8.47
N ALA A 221 -17.26 8.94 7.30
CA ALA A 221 -17.02 10.37 7.14
C ALA A 221 -18.03 11.26 7.89
N LYS A 222 -19.24 10.73 8.09
CA LYS A 222 -20.38 11.40 8.72
C LYS A 222 -21.22 10.42 9.51
N TYR A 223 -21.75 10.90 10.63
CA TYR A 223 -22.82 10.21 11.35
C TYR A 223 -24.09 10.20 10.49
N ILE A 224 -24.60 8.99 10.20
CA ILE A 224 -25.78 8.78 9.36
C ILE A 224 -26.79 7.84 10.03
N ARG A 225 -28.07 7.98 9.67
CA ARG A 225 -29.05 6.90 9.83
C ARG A 225 -28.91 5.96 8.62
N PRO A 226 -28.45 4.72 8.78
CA PRO A 226 -28.13 3.86 7.65
C PRO A 226 -29.40 3.36 6.95
N ILE A 227 -29.37 3.24 5.62
CA ILE A 227 -30.51 2.79 4.80
C ILE A 227 -30.18 1.54 3.97
N SER A 228 -28.93 1.41 3.54
CA SER A 228 -28.41 0.24 2.82
C SER A 228 -26.89 0.26 2.82
N VAL A 229 -26.31 -0.90 2.53
CA VAL A 229 -24.93 -0.99 2.07
C VAL A 229 -24.92 -1.47 0.61
N SER A 230 -23.85 -1.19 -0.12
CA SER A 230 -23.55 -1.92 -1.35
C SER A 230 -22.14 -2.48 -1.30
N TYR A 231 -21.97 -3.59 -2.02
CA TYR A 231 -20.67 -4.17 -2.31
C TYR A 231 -20.52 -4.30 -3.83
N GLN A 232 -19.32 -3.98 -4.32
CA GLN A 232 -18.93 -4.12 -5.70
C GLN A 232 -17.53 -4.73 -5.79
N HIS A 233 -17.40 -5.82 -6.55
CA HIS A 233 -16.11 -6.39 -6.91
C HIS A 233 -15.52 -5.68 -8.14
N SER A 234 -14.21 -5.81 -8.37
CA SER A 234 -13.61 -5.50 -9.68
C SER A 234 -14.26 -6.30 -10.81
N LYS A 235 -14.29 -5.73 -12.01
CA LYS A 235 -15.09 -6.22 -13.15
C LYS A 235 -14.84 -7.71 -13.48
N TRP A 236 -15.89 -8.52 -13.40
CA TRP A 236 -15.90 -9.95 -13.76
C TRP A 236 -17.02 -10.28 -14.77
N SER A 237 -16.87 -11.41 -15.48
CA SER A 237 -17.76 -11.83 -16.57
C SER A 237 -18.41 -13.19 -16.27
N GLY A 238 -19.69 -13.20 -15.91
CA GLY A 238 -20.51 -14.41 -15.72
C GLY A 238 -20.23 -15.23 -14.45
N MET A 239 -18.99 -15.23 -13.95
CA MET A 239 -18.58 -15.90 -12.71
C MET A 239 -17.98 -14.88 -11.74
N VAL A 240 -18.44 -14.88 -10.50
CA VAL A 240 -17.85 -14.08 -9.42
C VAL A 240 -16.50 -14.68 -9.02
N PRO A 241 -15.43 -13.89 -8.84
CA PRO A 241 -14.14 -14.42 -8.42
C PRO A 241 -14.18 -15.09 -7.05
N ASP A 242 -13.49 -16.23 -6.95
CA ASP A 242 -13.38 -17.11 -5.78
C ASP A 242 -13.13 -16.38 -4.44
N GLY A 243 -12.23 -15.38 -4.45
CA GLY A 243 -11.89 -14.57 -3.27
C GLY A 243 -12.87 -13.47 -2.89
N ALA A 244 -13.92 -13.22 -3.67
CA ALA A 244 -14.93 -12.22 -3.33
C ALA A 244 -15.78 -12.71 -2.13
N PRO A 245 -16.22 -11.84 -1.20
CA PRO A 245 -17.20 -12.20 -0.19
C PRO A 245 -18.50 -12.64 -0.86
N SER A 246 -19.01 -13.82 -0.50
CA SER A 246 -20.31 -14.33 -0.95
C SER A 246 -21.40 -14.07 0.08
N ARG A 247 -21.06 -14.09 1.38
CA ARG A 247 -21.96 -13.76 2.49
C ARG A 247 -21.30 -12.91 3.56
N TYR A 248 -22.02 -11.89 4.03
CA TYR A 248 -21.56 -11.01 5.09
C TYR A 248 -22.71 -10.45 5.94
N ASP A 249 -22.38 -10.08 7.17
CA ASP A 249 -23.25 -9.28 8.04
C ASP A 249 -22.66 -7.86 8.18
N VAL A 250 -23.52 -6.89 8.51
CA VAL A 250 -23.09 -5.52 8.84
C VAL A 250 -23.61 -5.13 10.21
N LEU A 251 -22.70 -4.69 11.06
CA LEU A 251 -22.97 -4.25 12.43
C LEU A 251 -22.53 -2.80 12.62
N ALA A 252 -23.27 -2.04 13.42
CA ALA A 252 -22.85 -0.73 13.90
C ALA A 252 -22.06 -0.86 15.20
N CYS A 253 -21.01 -0.06 15.36
CA CYS A 253 -20.34 0.10 16.64
C CYS A 253 -21.03 1.20 17.45
N LEU A 254 -21.53 0.84 18.64
CA LEU A 254 -22.16 1.79 19.57
C LEU A 254 -21.15 2.53 20.45
N ASP A 255 -19.90 2.07 20.45
CA ASP A 255 -18.76 2.74 21.08
C ASP A 255 -17.53 2.77 20.15
N TYR A 256 -16.59 3.66 20.46
CA TYR A 256 -15.38 3.90 19.67
C TYR A 256 -14.50 2.66 19.44
N TYR A 257 -14.54 1.68 20.35
CA TYR A 257 -13.72 0.47 20.27
C TYR A 257 -14.47 -0.76 19.71
N CYS A 258 -15.74 -0.59 19.30
CA CYS A 258 -16.63 -1.66 18.84
C CYS A 258 -16.85 -2.78 19.86
N ASN A 259 -16.81 -2.49 21.18
CA ASN A 259 -17.11 -3.50 22.20
C ASN A 259 -18.62 -3.83 22.25
N ASN A 260 -19.47 -2.83 21.96
CA ASN A 260 -20.90 -2.95 21.86
C ASN A 260 -21.31 -2.84 20.38
N LEU A 261 -21.93 -3.90 19.86
CA LEU A 261 -22.32 -4.04 18.46
C LEU A 261 -23.84 -4.15 18.32
N GLU A 262 -24.41 -3.45 17.35
CA GLU A 262 -25.82 -3.57 16.95
C GLU A 262 -25.89 -4.13 15.52
N SER A 263 -26.65 -5.20 15.29
CA SER A 263 -26.83 -5.75 13.94
C SER A 263 -27.70 -4.82 13.09
N LEU A 264 -27.16 -4.29 11.99
CA LEU A 264 -27.93 -3.51 11.02
C LEU A 264 -28.63 -4.42 10.01
N VAL A 265 -27.88 -5.37 9.45
CA VAL A 265 -28.39 -6.36 8.48
C VAL A 265 -27.51 -7.60 8.52
N SER A 266 -28.10 -8.77 8.31
CA SER A 266 -27.40 -10.06 8.31
C SER A 266 -27.72 -10.87 7.06
N ASN A 267 -26.81 -11.79 6.71
CA ASN A 267 -26.86 -12.63 5.52
C ASN A 267 -27.05 -11.83 4.21
N CYS A 268 -26.35 -10.70 4.06
CA CYS A 268 -26.20 -10.06 2.76
C CYS A 268 -25.47 -11.04 1.82
N GLU A 269 -26.02 -11.25 0.63
CA GLU A 269 -25.51 -12.22 -0.36
C GLU A 269 -25.00 -11.48 -1.59
N TYR A 270 -23.76 -11.78 -2.01
CA TYR A 270 -23.22 -11.38 -3.30
C TYR A 270 -23.15 -12.60 -4.21
N ARG A 271 -23.58 -12.47 -5.47
CA ARG A 271 -23.58 -13.58 -6.44
C ARG A 271 -23.69 -13.10 -7.87
N ALA A 272 -23.41 -13.98 -8.83
CA ALA A 272 -23.70 -13.70 -10.23
C ALA A 272 -25.22 -13.52 -10.44
N THR A 273 -25.63 -12.38 -10.99
CA THR A 273 -27.00 -12.08 -11.40
C THR A 273 -27.11 -12.04 -12.92
N GLY A 274 -28.27 -12.42 -13.47
CA GLY A 274 -28.47 -12.49 -14.93
C GLY A 274 -28.41 -11.14 -15.66
N ASP A 275 -28.46 -10.03 -14.93
CA ASP A 275 -28.26 -8.67 -15.44
C ASP A 275 -26.80 -8.18 -15.34
N ASN A 276 -25.86 -9.05 -14.91
CA ASN A 276 -24.42 -8.79 -14.77
C ASN A 276 -24.06 -7.55 -13.91
N LYS A 277 -24.95 -7.11 -13.02
CA LYS A 277 -24.68 -5.98 -12.12
C LYS A 277 -23.56 -6.32 -11.13
N GLN A 278 -22.46 -5.59 -11.27
CA GLN A 278 -21.26 -5.74 -10.46
C GLN A 278 -21.44 -5.19 -9.04
N GLU A 279 -22.19 -4.10 -8.89
CA GLU A 279 -22.62 -3.56 -7.59
C GLU A 279 -23.96 -4.15 -7.17
N GLN A 280 -24.04 -4.60 -5.92
CA GLN A 280 -25.24 -5.20 -5.33
C GLN A 280 -25.53 -4.58 -3.97
N PHE A 281 -26.81 -4.29 -3.74
CA PHE A 281 -27.30 -3.57 -2.56
C PHE A 281 -27.91 -4.54 -1.55
N CYS A 282 -27.58 -4.34 -0.27
CA CYS A 282 -28.22 -5.00 0.86
C CYS A 282 -28.95 -3.94 1.70
N SER A 283 -30.28 -3.98 1.66
CA SER A 283 -31.15 -2.99 2.33
C SER A 283 -31.20 -3.22 3.84
N ILE A 284 -31.10 -2.15 4.62
CA ILE A 284 -31.21 -2.21 6.09
C ILE A 284 -32.69 -2.02 6.48
N PRO A 285 -33.28 -2.88 7.34
CA PRO A 285 -34.70 -2.81 7.67
C PRO A 285 -35.11 -1.51 8.39
N PHE A 286 -35.84 -0.65 7.69
CA PHE A 286 -36.28 0.67 8.17
C PHE A 286 -37.09 0.64 9.50
N ASN A 287 -37.69 -0.51 9.83
CA ASN A 287 -38.46 -0.71 11.06
C ASN A 287 -37.57 -0.70 12.33
N GLN A 288 -36.27 -0.86 12.17
CA GLN A 288 -35.29 -0.68 13.24
C GLN A 288 -34.92 0.80 13.27
N ASN A 289 -35.36 1.51 14.31
CA ASN A 289 -34.99 2.90 14.55
C ASN A 289 -33.53 2.99 15.03
N HIS A 290 -32.59 2.60 14.16
CA HIS A 290 -31.17 2.74 14.41
C HIS A 290 -30.84 4.21 14.72
N SER A 291 -30.03 4.40 15.75
CA SER A 291 -29.46 5.73 16.03
C SER A 291 -28.54 6.17 14.90
N SER A 292 -28.13 7.44 14.89
CA SER A 292 -27.12 7.90 13.94
C SER A 292 -25.77 7.25 14.27
N ILE A 293 -25.17 6.53 13.32
CA ILE A 293 -23.95 5.73 13.51
C ILE A 293 -22.76 6.38 12.80
N GLY A 294 -21.57 6.27 13.41
CA GLY A 294 -20.32 6.82 12.86
C GLY A 294 -19.26 5.76 12.52
N LYS A 295 -19.45 4.49 12.90
CA LYS A 295 -18.50 3.39 12.64
C LYS A 295 -19.27 2.08 12.44
N VAL A 296 -18.86 1.27 11.47
CA VAL A 296 -19.47 -0.03 11.12
C VAL A 296 -18.44 -1.14 10.98
N GLN A 297 -18.87 -2.38 11.17
CA GLN A 297 -18.09 -3.58 10.86
C GLN A 297 -18.80 -4.43 9.81
N PHE A 298 -18.07 -4.80 8.76
CA PHE A 298 -18.46 -5.85 7.82
C PHE A 298 -17.84 -7.16 8.29
N HIS A 299 -18.67 -8.13 8.63
CA HIS A 299 -18.24 -9.46 9.04
C HIS A 299 -18.40 -10.40 7.85
N PHE A 300 -17.32 -10.66 7.13
CA PHE A 300 -17.35 -11.60 6.01
C PHE A 300 -17.42 -13.02 6.57
N ARG A 301 -18.47 -13.75 6.21
CA ARG A 301 -18.75 -15.11 6.71
C ARG A 301 -18.27 -16.19 5.76
N GLN A 302 -18.36 -15.91 4.46
CA GLN A 302 -18.05 -16.85 3.39
C GLN A 302 -17.55 -16.06 2.18
N ASN A 303 -16.55 -16.58 1.46
CA ASN A 303 -16.17 -16.15 0.12
C ASN A 303 -16.81 -17.08 -0.93
N HIS A 304 -16.45 -16.97 -2.21
CA HIS A 304 -16.98 -17.84 -3.27
C HIS A 304 -16.29 -19.21 -3.38
N GLY A 305 -15.27 -19.48 -2.55
CA GLY A 305 -14.59 -20.77 -2.43
C GLY A 305 -13.19 -20.78 -3.04
N ASN A 306 -12.59 -21.98 -3.18
CA ASN A 306 -11.29 -22.28 -3.80
C ASN A 306 -10.03 -21.55 -3.28
N VAL A 307 -10.15 -20.47 -2.53
CA VAL A 307 -9.07 -19.71 -1.90
C VAL A 307 -9.40 -19.42 -0.43
N MET A 308 -8.38 -19.42 0.43
CA MET A 308 -8.54 -19.01 1.84
C MET A 308 -8.69 -17.49 2.00
N LYS A 309 -8.26 -16.71 1.01
CA LYS A 309 -8.21 -15.25 1.06
C LYS A 309 -9.57 -14.65 0.68
N THR A 310 -10.02 -13.67 1.44
CA THR A 310 -11.21 -12.86 1.12
C THR A 310 -10.77 -11.44 0.74
N CYS A 311 -11.24 -10.91 -0.39
CA CYS A 311 -10.85 -9.62 -0.95
C CYS A 311 -12.08 -8.74 -1.29
N ALA A 312 -12.16 -7.54 -0.71
CA ALA A 312 -13.21 -6.57 -0.95
C ALA A 312 -12.67 -5.35 -1.74
N HIS A 313 -13.27 -5.06 -2.91
CA HIS A 313 -12.82 -3.98 -3.81
C HIS A 313 -13.48 -2.63 -3.55
N SER A 314 -14.80 -2.56 -3.41
CA SER A 314 -15.50 -1.31 -3.10
C SER A 314 -16.73 -1.58 -2.23
N ILE A 315 -16.84 -0.83 -1.13
CA ILE A 315 -17.94 -0.89 -0.17
C ILE A 315 -18.49 0.51 0.00
N ARG A 316 -19.82 0.63 -0.05
CA ARG A 316 -20.53 1.89 0.17
C ARG A 316 -21.54 1.71 1.30
N VAL A 317 -21.64 2.71 2.17
CA VAL A 317 -22.59 2.71 3.30
C VAL A 317 -23.50 3.90 3.09
N TYR A 318 -24.70 3.65 2.60
CA TYR A 318 -25.68 4.68 2.32
C TYR A 318 -26.48 5.00 3.58
N GLY A 319 -26.70 6.28 3.81
CA GLY A 319 -27.53 6.73 4.90
C GLY A 319 -28.00 8.16 4.76
N GLU A 320 -28.96 8.48 5.61
CA GLU A 320 -29.56 9.80 5.73
C GLU A 320 -28.77 10.66 6.72
N THR A 321 -28.52 11.91 6.32
CA THR A 321 -27.95 12.96 7.17
C THR A 321 -28.74 14.27 7.06
N LYS A 322 -28.60 15.11 8.09
CA LYS A 322 -29.10 16.49 8.10
C LYS A 322 -28.03 17.50 7.65
N GLU A 323 -26.79 17.07 7.50
CA GLU A 323 -25.71 17.92 7.01
C GLU A 323 -25.70 17.96 5.49
N VAL A 324 -25.71 19.16 4.90
CA VAL A 324 -25.60 19.35 3.46
C VAL A 324 -24.20 18.88 3.00
N PRO A 325 -24.09 17.97 2.01
CA PRO A 325 -22.81 17.62 1.41
C PRO A 325 -22.20 18.86 0.75
N LYS A 326 -21.00 19.25 1.21
CA LYS A 326 -20.29 20.40 0.64
C LYS A 326 -19.61 20.01 -0.66
N VAL A 327 -20.39 19.93 -1.74
CA VAL A 327 -19.84 19.91 -3.10
C VAL A 327 -19.12 21.24 -3.32
N LYS A 328 -17.80 21.20 -3.46
CA LYS A 328 -17.02 22.36 -3.90
C LYS A 328 -16.98 22.34 -5.42
N GLU A 329 -17.25 23.48 -6.05
CA GLU A 329 -16.96 23.66 -7.46
C GLU A 329 -15.43 23.61 -7.69
N ARG A 330 -15.04 23.04 -8.83
CA ARG A 330 -13.63 22.87 -9.21
C ARG A 330 -12.99 24.25 -9.45
N THR A 331 -11.98 24.61 -8.66
CA THR A 331 -11.27 25.88 -8.85
C THR A 331 -10.24 25.81 -9.98
N LEU A 332 -9.76 26.97 -10.45
CA LEU A 332 -8.69 27.05 -11.45
C LEU A 332 -7.41 26.33 -10.99
N GLU A 333 -7.02 26.48 -9.73
CA GLU A 333 -5.84 25.81 -9.15
C GLU A 333 -5.97 24.28 -9.18
N GLN A 334 -7.19 23.76 -8.96
CA GLN A 334 -7.46 22.33 -9.07
C GLN A 334 -7.37 21.84 -10.52
N ALA A 335 -7.85 22.63 -11.49
CA ALA A 335 -7.73 22.32 -12.91
C ALA A 335 -6.27 22.35 -13.38
N GLU A 336 -5.49 23.36 -12.98
CA GLU A 336 -4.05 23.44 -13.26
C GLU A 336 -3.28 22.26 -12.64
N THR A 337 -3.63 21.86 -11.41
CA THR A 337 -3.05 20.70 -10.73
C THR A 337 -3.30 19.41 -11.51
N CYS A 338 -4.55 19.12 -11.88
CA CYS A 338 -4.87 17.91 -12.66
C CYS A 338 -4.22 17.92 -14.05
N SER A 339 -4.22 19.06 -14.74
CA SER A 339 -3.57 19.21 -16.05
C SER A 339 -2.06 18.95 -15.98
N LYS A 340 -1.38 19.49 -14.94
CA LYS A 340 0.04 19.20 -14.68
C LYS A 340 0.28 17.72 -14.43
N LEU A 341 -0.47 17.11 -13.49
CA LEU A 341 -0.31 15.69 -13.14
C LEU A 341 -0.52 14.78 -14.34
N THR A 342 -1.53 15.08 -15.17
CA THR A 342 -1.83 14.36 -16.42
C THR A 342 -0.69 14.51 -17.43
N TYR A 343 -0.18 15.73 -17.63
CA TYR A 343 0.96 15.98 -18.52
C TYR A 343 2.21 15.21 -18.07
N ASP A 344 2.57 15.31 -16.79
CA ASP A 344 3.75 14.65 -16.23
C ASP A 344 3.59 13.12 -16.24
N TYR A 345 2.39 12.57 -16.04
CA TYR A 345 2.13 11.14 -16.18
C TYR A 345 2.48 10.61 -17.58
N HIS A 346 1.96 11.26 -18.63
CA HIS A 346 2.15 10.79 -20.01
C HIS A 346 3.52 11.13 -20.62
N HIS A 347 4.14 12.26 -20.24
CA HIS A 347 5.36 12.76 -20.90
C HIS A 347 6.61 12.64 -20.03
N HIS A 348 6.47 12.63 -18.71
CA HIS A 348 7.57 12.71 -17.75
C HIS A 348 7.35 11.76 -16.56
N SER A 349 7.09 10.48 -16.83
CA SER A 349 6.78 9.45 -15.82
C SER A 349 7.74 9.44 -14.61
N TRP A 350 9.02 9.79 -14.80
CA TRP A 350 9.98 9.96 -13.69
C TRP A 350 9.65 11.14 -12.74
N ILE A 351 9.21 12.28 -13.29
CA ILE A 351 8.75 13.45 -12.51
C ILE A 351 7.49 13.08 -11.74
N TYR A 352 6.50 12.53 -12.44
CA TYR A 352 5.24 12.07 -11.85
C TYR A 352 5.49 11.12 -10.68
N ASN A 353 6.30 10.08 -10.89
CA ASN A 353 6.54 9.05 -9.88
C ASN A 353 7.31 9.53 -8.65
N ILE A 354 8.26 10.47 -8.79
CA ILE A 354 9.18 10.85 -7.70
C ILE A 354 8.84 12.19 -7.04
N PHE A 355 8.43 13.19 -7.83
CA PHE A 355 8.32 14.58 -7.35
C PHE A 355 6.88 14.99 -7.08
N ASP A 356 5.94 14.55 -7.90
CA ASP A 356 4.56 15.00 -7.81
C ASP A 356 3.78 14.47 -6.59
N PHE A 357 2.82 15.27 -6.16
CA PHE A 357 1.90 14.96 -5.08
C PHE A 357 0.61 14.39 -5.70
N LYS A 358 0.55 13.06 -5.83
CA LYS A 358 -0.42 12.34 -6.69
C LYS A 358 -1.18 11.20 -5.97
N ASN A 359 -1.29 11.26 -4.64
CA ASN A 359 -2.04 10.24 -3.91
C ASN A 359 -3.55 10.29 -4.26
N CYS A 360 -4.28 9.23 -3.94
CA CYS A 360 -5.71 9.16 -4.25
C CYS A 360 -6.49 10.34 -3.65
N THR A 361 -6.11 10.84 -2.47
CA THR A 361 -6.74 12.03 -1.87
C THR A 361 -6.63 13.26 -2.77
N VAL A 362 -5.45 13.55 -3.33
CA VAL A 362 -5.24 14.69 -4.22
C VAL A 362 -6.00 14.50 -5.53
N LEU A 363 -5.88 13.34 -6.18
CA LEU A 363 -6.47 13.14 -7.51
C LEU A 363 -8.00 13.22 -7.48
N TYR A 364 -8.65 12.55 -6.53
CA TYR A 364 -10.11 12.52 -6.44
C TYR A 364 -10.70 13.82 -5.83
N SER A 365 -10.04 14.47 -4.86
CA SER A 365 -10.57 15.72 -4.29
C SER A 365 -10.50 16.92 -5.25
N ASN A 366 -9.73 16.81 -6.33
CA ASN A 366 -9.60 17.81 -7.39
C ASN A 366 -10.36 17.44 -8.68
N ASP A 367 -11.11 16.32 -8.66
CA ASP A 367 -11.86 15.78 -9.80
C ASP A 367 -10.99 15.45 -11.05
N CYS A 368 -9.74 15.03 -10.81
CA CYS A 368 -8.77 14.78 -11.89
C CYS A 368 -9.08 13.54 -12.74
N CYS A 369 -9.89 12.61 -12.24
CA CYS A 369 -10.17 11.33 -12.92
C CYS A 369 -10.93 11.49 -14.25
N THR A 370 -11.51 12.67 -14.49
CA THR A 370 -12.12 13.03 -15.79
C THR A 370 -11.09 13.42 -16.85
N GLU A 371 -9.88 13.80 -16.44
CA GLU A 371 -8.75 14.19 -17.32
C GLU A 371 -7.72 13.06 -17.45
N CYS A 372 -7.42 12.36 -16.36
CA CYS A 372 -6.54 11.18 -16.34
C CYS A 372 -7.18 10.07 -15.49
N PRO A 373 -8.04 9.21 -16.08
CA PRO A 373 -8.68 8.12 -15.35
C PRO A 373 -7.66 7.08 -14.87
N GLU A 374 -6.67 6.74 -15.69
CA GLU A 374 -5.57 5.84 -15.33
C GLU A 374 -4.73 6.34 -14.14
N CYS A 375 -4.49 7.64 -14.01
CA CYS A 375 -3.86 8.21 -12.81
C CYS A 375 -4.65 7.85 -11.54
N CYS A 376 -5.99 7.88 -11.61
CA CYS A 376 -6.88 7.56 -10.50
C CYS A 376 -7.03 6.06 -10.25
N ASP A 377 -6.89 5.21 -11.25
CA ASP A 377 -6.90 3.75 -11.08
C ASP A 377 -5.60 3.27 -10.41
N GLU A 378 -4.45 3.78 -10.86
CA GLU A 378 -3.12 3.42 -10.35
C GLU A 378 -2.77 4.03 -8.99
N CYS A 379 -3.46 5.09 -8.55
CA CYS A 379 -3.11 5.87 -7.35
C CYS A 379 -2.90 5.03 -6.08
N LEU A 380 -2.05 5.54 -5.17
CA LEU A 380 -1.84 5.00 -3.84
C LEU A 380 -2.53 5.89 -2.79
N ILE A 381 -3.05 5.29 -1.71
CA ILE A 381 -3.60 6.04 -0.55
C ILE A 381 -2.49 6.90 0.07
N GLN A 382 -1.34 6.27 0.34
CA GLN A 382 -0.17 6.92 0.95
C GLN A 382 1.04 6.89 -0.01
N ASP A 383 1.08 7.83 -0.96
CA ASP A 383 2.12 7.91 -2.00
C ASP A 383 3.44 8.61 -1.57
N ILE A 384 4.57 8.22 -2.17
CA ILE A 384 5.88 8.84 -1.96
C ILE A 384 5.96 10.10 -2.84
N ASN A 385 6.09 11.26 -2.20
CA ASN A 385 6.13 12.56 -2.86
C ASN A 385 7.52 13.21 -2.82
N GLY A 386 7.72 14.23 -3.65
CA GLY A 386 8.98 14.98 -3.74
C GLY A 386 9.42 15.62 -2.42
N GLY A 387 8.48 15.94 -1.52
CA GLY A 387 8.79 16.41 -0.16
C GLY A 387 9.50 15.34 0.68
N THR A 388 9.01 14.10 0.65
CA THR A 388 9.63 12.96 1.35
C THR A 388 11.01 12.62 0.77
N VAL A 389 11.12 12.64 -0.56
CA VAL A 389 12.37 12.37 -1.27
C VAL A 389 13.40 13.48 -0.99
N GLY A 390 13.00 14.75 -1.08
CA GLY A 390 13.84 15.90 -0.77
C GLY A 390 14.33 15.92 0.68
N PHE A 391 13.47 15.58 1.64
CA PHE A 391 13.86 15.42 3.05
C PHE A 391 14.87 14.28 3.26
N SER A 392 14.67 13.13 2.59
CA SER A 392 15.62 12.02 2.61
C SER A 392 16.99 12.42 2.02
N ILE A 393 17.00 13.13 0.89
CA ILE A 393 18.24 13.65 0.26
C ILE A 393 18.93 14.65 1.19
N LEU A 394 18.19 15.56 1.82
CA LEU A 394 18.73 16.53 2.78
C LEU A 394 19.36 15.84 3.99
N ILE A 395 18.73 14.79 4.54
CA ILE A 395 19.33 13.96 5.60
C ILE A 395 20.61 13.31 5.13
N ILE A 396 20.64 12.72 3.93
CA ILE A 396 21.85 12.06 3.39
C ILE A 396 23.00 13.05 3.24
N ILE A 397 22.73 14.27 2.76
CA ILE A 397 23.74 15.33 2.60
C ILE A 397 24.20 15.90 3.96
N ALA A 398 23.29 16.07 4.92
CA ALA A 398 23.60 16.64 6.23
C ALA A 398 24.23 15.63 7.22
N SER A 399 23.95 14.33 7.05
CA SER A 399 24.49 13.23 7.87
C SER A 399 26.02 13.29 8.08
N PRO A 400 26.88 13.38 7.04
CA PRO A 400 28.33 13.49 7.23
C PRO A 400 28.75 14.73 8.02
N PHE A 401 28.02 15.84 7.91
CA PHE A 401 28.29 17.06 8.69
C PHE A 401 27.96 16.86 10.19
N PHE A 402 26.83 16.22 10.51
CA PHE A 402 26.48 15.87 11.88
C PHE A 402 27.44 14.84 12.48
N LEU A 403 27.89 13.84 11.71
CA LEU A 403 28.91 12.87 12.13
C LEU A 403 30.27 13.54 12.39
N PHE A 404 30.66 14.52 11.58
CA PHE A 404 31.88 15.32 11.78
C PHE A 404 31.81 16.17 13.06
N ILE A 405 30.68 16.82 13.32
CA ILE A 405 30.43 17.55 14.58
C ILE A 405 30.51 16.57 15.77
N PHE A 406 29.86 15.41 15.69
CA PHE A 406 29.91 14.40 16.76
C PHE A 406 31.34 13.92 17.05
N LEU A 407 32.14 13.67 16.00
CA LEU A 407 33.56 13.34 16.13
C LEU A 407 34.35 14.45 16.85
N ILE A 408 34.18 15.71 16.44
CA ILE A 408 34.94 16.84 17.01
C ILE A 408 34.53 17.18 18.44
N PHE A 409 33.24 17.19 18.76
CA PHE A 409 32.75 17.69 20.05
C PHE A 409 32.55 16.61 21.12
N ILE A 410 32.46 15.33 20.74
CA ILE A 410 32.29 14.22 21.69
C ILE A 410 33.47 13.26 21.65
N VAL A 411 33.85 12.76 20.46
CA VAL A 411 34.90 11.72 20.38
C VAL A 411 36.30 12.26 20.68
N LEU A 412 36.70 13.38 20.07
CA LEU A 412 38.03 13.98 20.32
C LEU A 412 38.24 14.41 21.78
N PRO A 413 37.29 15.09 22.48
CA PRO A 413 37.48 15.46 23.88
C PRO A 413 37.56 14.25 24.81
N ILE A 414 36.78 13.19 24.55
CA ILE A 414 36.88 11.93 25.30
C ILE A 414 38.26 11.29 25.10
N LEU A 415 38.78 11.25 23.88
CA LEU A 415 40.14 10.76 23.60
C LEU A 415 41.21 11.59 24.32
N CYS A 416 41.13 12.92 24.26
CA CYS A 416 42.04 13.82 24.98
C CYS A 416 41.98 13.63 26.51
N ILE A 417 40.79 13.46 27.09
CA ILE A 417 40.62 13.17 28.52
C ILE A 417 41.24 11.81 28.87
N LEU A 418 41.00 10.77 28.07
CA LEU A 418 41.57 9.44 28.26
C LEU A 418 43.11 9.46 28.21
N GLU A 419 43.69 10.23 27.28
CA GLU A 419 45.14 10.36 27.10
C GLU A 419 45.79 11.18 28.23
N CYS A 420 45.16 12.27 28.66
CA CYS A 420 45.55 13.02 29.87
C CYS A 420 45.50 12.14 31.13
N CYS A 421 44.45 11.30 31.28
CA CYS A 421 44.36 10.31 32.35
C CYS A 421 45.39 9.17 32.23
N LYS A 422 45.96 8.91 31.04
CA LYS A 422 47.05 7.96 30.84
C LYS A 422 48.39 8.58 31.28
N ARG A 423 48.68 9.82 30.88
CA ARG A 423 49.89 10.55 31.31
C ARG A 423 49.96 10.75 32.83
N LYS A 424 48.86 11.17 33.48
CA LYS A 424 48.77 11.35 34.95
C LYS A 424 48.94 10.07 35.78
N LYS A 425 49.04 8.89 35.16
CA LYS A 425 49.34 7.61 35.82
C LYS A 425 50.77 7.11 35.58
N SER A 426 51.55 7.80 34.75
CA SER A 426 52.93 7.44 34.38
C SER A 426 53.98 8.36 35.01
N THR A 427 53.52 9.26 35.89
CA THR A 427 54.26 10.12 36.81
C THR A 427 53.71 9.89 38.20
#